data_AF-F6VPW6-F1
#
_entry.id   AF-F6VPW6-F1
#
_cell.length_a   1.000
_cell.length_b   1.000
_cell.length_c   1.000
_cell.angle_alpha   90.00
_cell.angle_beta   90.00
_cell.angle_gamma   90.00
#
_symmetry.space_group_name_H-M   'P 1'
#
loop_
_entity.id
_entity.type
_entity.pdbx_description
1 polymer ?
#
loop_
_entity_poly.entity_id
_entity_poly.type
_entity_poly.pdbx_seq_one_letter_code
_entity_poly.pdbx_strand_id
1 'polypeptide(L)'
;MSCTAMNDHAMSILSQTPSFHNLTHLNTSFNPLCTVDGLFGLLSNCPNLRELNVQCCQLRMVGRQHMFDAGLPSLEVLNISQNNFGATGLKHWLKLLHRNQIKSLNIQGVSDTNNNKDLTRILIDFLETSNKKLNFLNLSENQLHDDIIRSFDAFVDESNSTDGVPSFITTHKRCHCHKTMNFQP
;
A
#
# COMPACT_ATOMS: atom_id res chain seq x y z
N MET A 1 13.59 -6.78 28.51
CA MET A 1 12.19 -6.36 28.68
C MET A 1 11.46 -6.67 27.38
N SER A 2 10.73 -7.79 27.32
CA SER A 2 9.97 -8.18 26.12
C SER A 2 8.66 -7.38 26.09
N CYS A 3 8.60 -6.34 25.27
CA CYS A 3 7.30 -5.83 24.84
C CYS A 3 6.58 -7.02 24.18
N THR A 4 5.40 -7.38 24.69
CA THR A 4 4.53 -8.38 24.06
C THR A 4 4.18 -7.85 22.67
N ALA A 5 4.95 -8.29 21.68
CA ALA A 5 4.82 -7.84 20.31
C ALA A 5 3.37 -8.06 19.83
N MET A 6 2.77 -7.03 19.23
CA MET A 6 1.49 -7.19 18.56
C MET A 6 1.72 -8.23 17.44
N ASN A 7 1.14 -9.41 17.58
CA ASN A 7 1.33 -10.54 16.66
C ASN A 7 -0.04 -11.01 16.12
N ASP A 8 -0.04 -11.97 15.20
CA ASP A 8 -1.27 -12.55 14.62
C ASP A 8 -2.32 -12.91 15.68
N HIS A 9 -1.89 -13.48 16.80
CA HIS A 9 -2.79 -13.91 17.87
C HIS A 9 -3.47 -12.71 18.55
N ALA A 10 -2.71 -11.66 18.86
CA ALA A 10 -3.26 -10.42 19.39
C ALA A 10 -4.25 -9.78 18.42
N MET A 11 -3.95 -9.74 17.11
CA MET A 11 -4.86 -9.20 16.08
C MET A 11 -6.14 -10.03 15.97
N SER A 12 -6.04 -11.36 16.05
CA SER A 12 -7.20 -12.25 16.03
C SER A 12 -8.11 -12.02 17.23
N ILE A 13 -7.56 -11.82 18.43
CA ILE A 13 -8.35 -11.47 19.62
C ILE A 13 -9.02 -10.10 19.44
N LEU A 14 -8.28 -9.10 18.95
CA LEU A 14 -8.86 -7.78 18.69
C LEU A 14 -9.99 -7.83 17.66
N SER A 15 -9.88 -8.69 16.64
CA SER A 15 -10.94 -8.87 15.63
C SER A 15 -12.25 -9.40 16.20
N GLN A 16 -12.25 -10.01 17.39
CA GLN A 16 -13.46 -10.47 18.05
C GLN A 16 -14.10 -9.40 18.93
N THR A 17 -13.47 -8.21 19.04
CA THR A 17 -13.96 -7.13 19.89
C THR A 17 -14.92 -6.24 19.08
N PRO A 18 -16.22 -6.16 19.43
CA PRO A 18 -17.24 -5.43 18.66
C PRO A 18 -17.15 -3.89 18.78
N SER A 19 -15.96 -3.33 19.04
CA SER A 19 -15.77 -1.92 19.41
C SER A 19 -15.00 -1.07 18.39
N PHE A 20 -14.53 -1.64 17.28
CA PHE A 20 -13.71 -0.88 16.31
C PHE A 20 -14.50 -0.23 15.17
N HIS A 21 -15.84 -0.23 15.25
CA HIS A 21 -16.69 0.36 14.20
C HIS A 21 -16.42 1.85 13.96
N ASN A 22 -15.95 2.58 14.99
CA ASN A 22 -15.60 4.01 14.89
C ASN A 22 -14.10 4.25 14.64
N LEU A 23 -13.30 3.19 14.50
CA LEU A 23 -11.87 3.33 14.28
C LEU A 23 -11.64 3.90 12.87
N THR A 24 -11.01 5.08 12.83
CA THR A 24 -10.67 5.79 11.59
C THR A 24 -9.19 5.68 11.25
N HIS A 25 -8.33 5.38 12.23
CA HIS A 25 -6.89 5.31 12.07
C HIS A 25 -6.36 4.06 12.79
N LEU A 26 -5.59 3.24 12.08
CA LEU A 26 -4.95 2.05 12.64
C LEU A 26 -3.47 2.06 12.24
N ASN A 27 -2.61 2.13 13.25
CA ASN A 27 -1.16 2.01 13.05
C ASN A 27 -0.63 0.85 13.89
N THR A 28 -0.14 -0.17 13.20
CA THR A 28 0.55 -1.33 13.80
C THR A 28 1.95 -1.51 13.22
N SER A 29 2.49 -0.48 12.56
CA SER A 29 3.82 -0.52 11.96
C SER A 29 4.91 -1.00 12.93
N PHE A 30 5.93 -1.66 12.39
CA PHE A 30 7.06 -2.23 13.12
C PHE A 30 6.67 -3.29 14.17
N ASN A 31 5.50 -3.92 14.02
CA ASN A 31 5.11 -5.08 14.81
C ASN A 31 5.17 -6.35 13.95
N PRO A 32 5.75 -7.46 14.45
CA PRO A 32 5.85 -8.72 13.72
C PRO A 32 4.47 -9.40 13.68
N LEU A 33 3.61 -8.89 12.82
CA LEU A 33 2.29 -9.46 12.60
C LEU A 33 2.43 -10.84 11.96
N CYS A 34 3.46 -11.11 11.16
CA CYS A 34 3.78 -12.41 10.55
C CYS A 34 2.81 -12.88 9.45
N THR A 35 1.49 -12.74 9.61
CA THR A 35 0.49 -13.05 8.55
C THR A 35 -0.55 -11.94 8.35
N VAL A 36 -1.26 -12.00 7.23
CA VAL A 36 -2.34 -11.05 6.91
C VAL A 36 -3.69 -11.44 7.52
N ASP A 37 -3.85 -12.68 8.00
CA ASP A 37 -5.16 -13.21 8.41
C ASP A 37 -5.72 -12.48 9.64
N GLY A 38 -4.90 -12.32 10.69
CA GLY A 38 -5.28 -11.58 11.89
C GLY A 38 -5.58 -10.10 11.57
N LEU A 39 -4.81 -9.49 10.67
CA LEU A 39 -5.02 -8.13 10.21
C LEU A 39 -6.36 -7.99 9.48
N PHE A 40 -6.65 -8.86 8.52
CA PHE A 40 -7.90 -8.83 7.76
C PHE A 40 -9.13 -9.12 8.61
N GLY A 41 -9.01 -10.00 9.60
CA GLY A 41 -10.04 -10.17 10.64
C GLY A 41 -10.34 -8.85 11.35
N LEU A 42 -9.32 -8.12 11.77
CA LEU A 42 -9.51 -6.81 12.41
C LEU A 42 -10.12 -5.77 11.46
N LEU A 43 -9.63 -5.70 10.22
CA LEU A 43 -10.12 -4.75 9.22
C LEU A 43 -11.60 -4.98 8.87
N SER A 44 -12.10 -6.21 8.95
CA SER A 44 -13.52 -6.52 8.77
C SER A 44 -14.46 -5.79 9.74
N ASN A 45 -13.95 -5.39 10.91
CA ASN A 45 -14.70 -4.66 11.93
C ASN A 45 -14.47 -3.15 11.91
N CYS A 46 -13.69 -2.63 10.95
CA CYS A 46 -13.31 -1.23 10.84
C CYS A 46 -13.86 -0.59 9.55
N PRO A 47 -15.19 -0.52 9.33
CA PRO A 47 -15.77 -0.02 8.07
C PRO A 47 -15.46 1.47 7.80
N ASN A 48 -15.19 2.23 8.86
CA ASN A 48 -14.90 3.66 8.81
C ASN A 48 -13.39 3.95 8.79
N LEU A 49 -12.54 2.94 8.56
CA LEU A 49 -11.09 3.13 8.55
C LEU A 49 -10.68 3.99 7.36
N ARG A 50 -10.01 5.11 7.66
CA ARG A 50 -9.49 6.08 6.69
C ARG A 50 -7.99 5.96 6.51
N GLU A 51 -7.27 5.58 7.57
CA GLU A 51 -5.81 5.43 7.54
C GLU A 51 -5.37 4.08 8.10
N LEU A 52 -4.57 3.36 7.32
CA LEU A 52 -3.96 2.08 7.71
C LEU A 52 -2.45 2.14 7.51
N ASN A 53 -1.71 1.94 8.59
CA ASN A 53 -0.26 1.82 8.57
C ASN A 53 0.19 0.48 9.17
N VAL A 54 0.71 -0.39 8.30
CA VAL A 54 1.28 -1.70 8.63
C VAL A 54 2.70 -1.85 8.09
N GLN A 55 3.44 -0.75 8.01
CA GLN A 55 4.81 -0.72 7.54
C GLN A 55 5.72 -1.66 8.34
N CYS A 56 6.60 -2.39 7.66
CA CYS A 56 7.64 -3.22 8.28
C CYS A 56 7.08 -4.21 9.31
N CYS A 57 5.91 -4.81 9.00
CA CYS A 57 5.25 -5.78 9.89
C CYS A 57 5.62 -7.24 9.58
N GLN A 58 6.56 -7.44 8.65
CA GLN A 58 6.98 -8.76 8.15
C GLN A 58 5.79 -9.57 7.61
N LEU A 59 4.76 -8.89 7.10
CA LEU A 59 3.56 -9.52 6.58
C LEU A 59 3.92 -10.38 5.38
N ARG A 60 3.56 -11.66 5.45
CA ARG A 60 3.69 -12.61 4.34
C ARG A 60 2.30 -13.10 3.94
N MET A 61 2.09 -13.28 2.65
CA MET A 61 0.92 -14.00 2.15
C MET A 61 1.24 -15.50 2.22
N VAL A 62 0.96 -16.15 3.36
CA VAL A 62 1.21 -17.59 3.56
C VAL A 62 -0.13 -18.31 3.68
N GLY A 63 -0.33 -19.40 2.94
CA GLY A 63 -1.33 -20.44 3.23
C GLY A 63 -2.80 -20.00 3.25
N ARG A 64 -3.54 -20.43 2.23
CA ARG A 64 -4.98 -20.16 1.95
C ARG A 64 -5.27 -18.75 1.45
N GLN A 65 -5.98 -18.73 0.33
CA GLN A 65 -6.58 -17.57 -0.32
C GLN A 65 -7.75 -17.05 0.53
N HIS A 66 -7.54 -16.69 1.80
CA HIS A 66 -8.52 -15.91 2.53
C HIS A 66 -8.46 -14.49 1.98
N MET A 67 -9.07 -14.34 0.80
CA MET A 67 -9.30 -13.07 0.15
C MET A 67 -10.26 -12.31 1.05
N PHE A 68 -9.74 -11.32 1.76
CA PHE A 68 -10.58 -10.32 2.38
C PHE A 68 -11.31 -9.56 1.27
N ASP A 69 -12.50 -10.02 0.88
CA ASP A 69 -13.23 -9.45 -0.26
C ASP A 69 -14.12 -8.26 0.13
N ALA A 70 -14.22 -7.96 1.43
CA ALA A 70 -15.07 -6.90 1.94
C ALA A 70 -14.62 -5.49 1.53
N GLY A 71 -13.35 -5.34 1.09
CA GLY A 71 -12.77 -4.07 0.70
C GLY A 71 -12.58 -3.10 1.88
N LEU A 72 -11.97 -1.95 1.60
CA LEU A 72 -11.73 -0.87 2.56
C LEU A 72 -12.39 0.41 2.01
N PRO A 73 -13.73 0.53 2.15
CA PRO A 73 -14.55 1.47 1.39
C PRO A 73 -14.48 2.93 1.87
N SER A 74 -13.66 3.21 2.88
CA SER A 74 -13.44 4.55 3.43
C SER A 74 -11.95 4.93 3.44
N LEU A 75 -11.07 4.04 2.93
CA LEU A 75 -9.64 4.20 3.11
C LEU A 75 -9.06 5.27 2.17
N GLU A 76 -8.38 6.24 2.76
CA GLU A 76 -7.74 7.37 2.08
C GLU A 76 -6.21 7.27 2.12
N VAL A 77 -5.65 6.64 3.15
CA VAL A 77 -4.21 6.49 3.34
C VAL A 77 -3.87 5.04 3.61
N LEU A 78 -3.00 4.47 2.77
CA LEU A 78 -2.45 3.12 2.97
C LEU A 78 -0.92 3.17 2.99
N ASN A 79 -0.33 2.69 4.08
CA ASN A 79 1.09 2.38 4.15
C ASN A 79 1.29 0.90 4.46
N ILE A 80 1.75 0.15 3.46
CA ILE A 80 2.08 -1.28 3.55
C ILE A 80 3.55 -1.54 3.22
N SER A 81 4.37 -0.48 3.21
CA SER A 81 5.78 -0.54 2.82
C SER A 81 6.60 -1.52 3.65
N GLN A 82 7.71 -2.00 3.09
CA GLN A 82 8.66 -2.90 3.76
C GLN A 82 8.00 -4.21 4.22
N ASN A 83 7.05 -4.72 3.44
CA ASN A 83 6.46 -6.05 3.60
C ASN A 83 6.55 -6.80 2.28
N ASN A 84 7.21 -7.95 2.27
CA ASN A 84 7.45 -8.68 1.02
C ASN A 84 6.21 -9.49 0.58
N PHE A 85 5.29 -8.82 -0.13
CA PHE A 85 4.08 -9.42 -0.68
C PHE A 85 4.27 -10.02 -2.08
N GLY A 86 5.26 -9.53 -2.82
CA GLY A 86 5.39 -9.79 -4.25
C GLY A 86 4.25 -9.18 -5.07
N ALA A 87 4.29 -9.40 -6.39
CA ALA A 87 3.30 -8.85 -7.33
C ALA A 87 1.87 -9.33 -7.01
N THR A 88 1.70 -10.63 -6.76
CA THR A 88 0.39 -11.22 -6.45
C THR A 88 -0.20 -10.67 -5.17
N GLY A 89 0.60 -10.48 -4.12
CA GLY A 89 0.12 -9.93 -2.87
C GLY A 89 -0.22 -8.45 -2.96
N LEU A 90 0.58 -7.65 -3.68
CA LEU A 90 0.21 -6.26 -3.94
C LEU A 90 -1.11 -6.15 -4.72
N LYS A 91 -1.30 -7.00 -5.74
CA LYS A 91 -2.56 -7.02 -6.50
C LYS A 91 -3.78 -7.21 -5.61
N HIS A 92 -3.67 -8.04 -4.56
CA HIS A 92 -4.75 -8.22 -3.60
C HIS A 92 -4.99 -6.94 -2.81
N TRP A 93 -3.95 -6.33 -2.23
CA TRP A 93 -4.09 -5.05 -1.52
C TRP A 93 -4.74 -3.96 -2.36
N LEU A 94 -4.33 -3.79 -3.61
CA LEU A 94 -4.91 -2.80 -4.51
C LEU A 94 -6.38 -3.07 -4.87
N LYS A 95 -6.83 -4.34 -4.85
CA LYS A 95 -8.25 -4.68 -5.03
C LYS A 95 -9.12 -4.29 -3.84
N LEU A 96 -8.54 -4.21 -2.64
CA LEU A 96 -9.27 -3.79 -1.44
C LEU A 96 -9.57 -2.29 -1.46
N LEU A 97 -8.79 -1.52 -2.20
CA LEU A 97 -8.89 -0.08 -2.23
C LEU A 97 -10.03 0.37 -3.14
N HIS A 98 -10.84 1.28 -2.62
CA HIS A 98 -11.70 2.06 -3.48
C HIS A 98 -10.85 3.13 -4.18
N ARG A 99 -10.55 2.88 -5.47
CA ARG A 99 -9.67 3.71 -6.32
C ARG A 99 -10.03 5.19 -6.33
N ASN A 100 -11.30 5.49 -6.04
CA ASN A 100 -11.84 6.85 -6.06
C ASN A 100 -11.72 7.63 -4.75
N GLN A 101 -11.11 7.03 -3.73
CA GLN A 101 -10.97 7.59 -2.39
C GLN A 101 -9.52 7.65 -1.92
N ILE A 102 -8.66 6.74 -2.35
CA ILE A 102 -7.26 6.70 -1.93
C ILE A 102 -6.53 7.98 -2.37
N LYS A 103 -5.89 8.63 -1.41
CA LYS A 103 -5.13 9.89 -1.58
C LYS A 103 -3.64 9.68 -1.36
N SER A 104 -3.26 8.70 -0.54
CA SER A 104 -1.87 8.40 -0.24
C SER A 104 -1.64 6.89 -0.25
N LEU A 105 -0.67 6.46 -1.07
CA LEU A 105 -0.28 5.07 -1.20
C LEU A 105 1.24 4.92 -1.03
N ASN A 106 1.66 4.29 0.06
CA ASN A 106 3.05 3.92 0.28
C ASN A 106 3.22 2.40 0.15
N ILE A 107 3.89 2.00 -0.92
CA ILE A 107 4.18 0.60 -1.25
C ILE A 107 5.67 0.40 -1.49
N GLN A 108 6.54 1.20 -0.86
CA GLN A 108 7.98 1.02 -0.94
C GLN A 108 8.40 -0.39 -0.50
N GLY A 109 9.27 -1.04 -1.27
CA GLY A 109 9.89 -2.32 -0.89
C GLY A 109 8.89 -3.44 -0.62
N VAL A 110 7.79 -3.51 -1.38
CA VAL A 110 6.78 -4.57 -1.24
C VAL A 110 7.09 -5.83 -2.04
N SER A 111 8.15 -5.81 -2.84
CA SER A 111 8.63 -6.96 -3.59
C SER A 111 10.15 -6.97 -3.70
N ASP A 112 10.75 -8.14 -3.46
CA ASP A 112 12.20 -8.39 -3.49
C ASP A 112 12.69 -9.08 -4.78
N THR A 113 11.81 -9.32 -5.76
CA THR A 113 12.18 -10.07 -6.97
C THR A 113 12.80 -9.17 -8.03
N ASN A 114 13.94 -9.60 -8.58
CA ASN A 114 14.61 -8.93 -9.70
C ASN A 114 13.69 -8.82 -10.93
N ASN A 115 13.58 -7.61 -11.49
CA ASN A 115 12.83 -7.30 -12.72
C ASN A 115 11.32 -7.62 -12.64
N ASN A 116 10.60 -6.91 -11.77
CA ASN A 116 9.22 -7.23 -11.47
C ASN A 116 8.22 -6.65 -12.51
N LYS A 117 8.19 -7.27 -13.70
CA LYS A 117 7.26 -6.89 -14.79
C LYS A 117 5.79 -7.01 -14.39
N ASP A 118 5.44 -8.05 -13.62
CA ASP A 118 4.07 -8.23 -13.16
C ASP A 118 3.63 -7.11 -12.22
N LEU A 119 4.50 -6.73 -11.28
CA LEU A 119 4.27 -5.58 -10.40
C LEU A 119 4.14 -4.29 -11.20
N THR A 120 5.03 -4.05 -12.16
CA THR A 120 4.92 -2.91 -13.08
C THR A 120 3.55 -2.89 -13.76
N ARG A 121 3.10 -4.00 -14.34
CA ARG A 121 1.77 -4.06 -15.01
C ARG A 121 0.63 -3.80 -14.03
N ILE A 122 0.65 -4.41 -12.85
CA ILE A 122 -0.38 -4.20 -11.82
C ILE A 122 -0.46 -2.73 -11.39
N LEU A 123 0.69 -2.05 -11.29
CA LEU A 123 0.74 -0.63 -10.94
C LEU A 123 0.23 0.25 -12.08
N ILE A 124 0.59 -0.05 -13.33
CA ILE A 124 0.07 0.66 -14.50
C ILE A 124 -1.45 0.54 -14.56
N ASP A 125 -1.98 -0.68 -14.51
CA ASP A 125 -3.43 -0.94 -14.48
C ASP A 125 -4.10 -0.18 -13.34
N PHE A 126 -3.43 -0.06 -12.18
CA PHE A 126 -3.96 0.66 -11.05
C PHE A 126 -4.04 2.16 -11.26
N LEU A 127 -2.97 2.76 -11.78
CA LEU A 127 -2.87 4.20 -12.01
C LEU A 127 -3.79 4.65 -13.15
N GLU A 128 -3.83 3.91 -14.26
CA GLU A 128 -4.69 4.20 -15.42
C GLU A 128 -6.18 4.17 -15.07
N THR A 129 -6.57 3.35 -14.11
CA THR A 129 -7.98 3.23 -13.66
C THR A 129 -8.28 4.04 -12.40
N SER A 130 -7.32 4.80 -11.88
CA SER A 130 -7.52 5.68 -10.72
C SER A 130 -8.10 7.03 -11.14
N ASN A 131 -8.91 7.67 -10.29
CA ASN A 131 -9.55 8.95 -10.61
C ASN A 131 -8.68 10.18 -10.30
N LYS A 132 -7.35 10.05 -10.31
CA LYS A 132 -6.40 11.16 -10.12
C LYS A 132 -6.52 11.90 -8.76
N LYS A 133 -7.19 11.32 -7.75
CA LYS A 133 -7.17 11.86 -6.37
C LYS A 133 -5.94 11.47 -5.56
N LEU A 134 -5.07 10.64 -6.13
CA LEU A 134 -3.85 10.18 -5.48
C LEU A 134 -2.83 11.34 -5.45
N ASN A 135 -2.60 11.89 -4.26
CA ASN A 135 -1.69 13.00 -4.03
C ASN A 135 -0.28 12.54 -3.65
N PHE A 136 -0.15 11.30 -3.16
CA PHE A 136 1.12 10.75 -2.73
C PHE A 136 1.26 9.29 -3.19
N LEU A 137 2.39 8.97 -3.82
CA LEU A 137 2.73 7.62 -4.22
C LEU A 137 4.22 7.34 -4.01
N ASN A 138 4.52 6.39 -3.13
CA ASN A 138 5.88 5.90 -2.94
C ASN A 138 6.03 4.48 -3.49
N LEU A 139 6.87 4.36 -4.53
CA LEU A 139 7.18 3.11 -5.23
C LEU A 139 8.65 2.68 -5.06
N SER A 140 9.41 3.37 -4.23
CA SER A 140 10.84 3.09 -4.04
C SER A 140 11.12 1.63 -3.65
N GLU A 141 12.32 1.15 -3.94
CA GLU A 141 12.77 -0.19 -3.53
C GLU A 141 11.95 -1.39 -4.09
N ASN A 142 11.13 -1.20 -5.12
CA ASN A 142 10.34 -2.28 -5.75
C ASN A 142 10.95 -2.90 -7.01
N GLN A 143 12.18 -2.53 -7.38
CA GLN A 143 12.90 -3.05 -8.55
C GLN A 143 12.06 -3.11 -9.84
N LEU A 144 11.33 -2.02 -10.13
CA LEU A 144 10.36 -1.93 -11.22
C LEU A 144 11.03 -1.94 -12.61
N HIS A 145 10.32 -2.44 -13.63
CA HIS A 145 10.73 -2.32 -15.03
C HIS A 145 10.54 -0.87 -15.54
N ASP A 146 11.30 -0.45 -16.55
CA ASP A 146 11.30 0.94 -17.04
C ASP A 146 9.98 1.36 -17.71
N ASP A 147 9.13 0.41 -18.09
CA ASP A 147 7.80 0.69 -18.65
C ASP A 147 6.92 1.55 -17.73
N ILE A 148 7.15 1.47 -16.40
CA ILE A 148 6.40 2.27 -15.42
C ILE A 148 6.60 3.78 -15.63
N ILE A 149 7.76 4.20 -16.17
CA ILE A 149 8.09 5.62 -16.37
C ILE A 149 7.15 6.24 -17.42
N ARG A 150 6.83 5.52 -18.50
CA ARG A 150 5.95 6.03 -19.56
C ARG A 150 4.52 6.23 -19.06
N SER A 151 4.02 5.29 -18.27
CA SER A 151 2.69 5.41 -17.66
C SER A 151 2.65 6.54 -16.63
N PHE A 152 3.77 6.85 -15.97
CA PHE A 152 3.87 8.02 -15.10
C PHE A 152 3.80 9.33 -15.86
N ASP A 153 4.56 9.48 -16.95
CA ASP A 153 4.52 10.69 -17.77
C ASP A 153 3.09 10.94 -18.27
N ALA A 154 2.41 9.91 -18.77
CA ALA A 154 1.00 9.99 -19.18
C ALA A 154 0.05 10.37 -18.03
N PHE A 155 0.21 9.76 -16.85
CA PHE A 155 -0.61 10.04 -15.67
C PHE A 155 -0.43 11.49 -15.17
N VAL A 156 0.81 12.01 -15.22
CA VAL A 156 1.15 13.37 -14.78
C VAL A 156 0.70 14.41 -15.81
N ASP A 157 0.96 14.21 -17.10
CA ASP A 157 0.56 15.13 -18.17
C ASP A 157 -0.95 15.36 -18.21
N GLU A 158 -1.72 14.30 -17.96
CA GLU A 158 -3.16 14.34 -17.85
C GLU A 158 -3.71 14.98 -16.56
N SER A 159 -2.87 15.18 -15.54
CA SER A 159 -3.23 15.85 -14.28
C SER A 159 -2.92 17.36 -14.31
N ASN A 160 -1.94 17.77 -15.11
CA ASN A 160 -1.51 19.17 -15.28
C ASN A 160 -2.47 20.04 -16.11
N SER A 161 -3.59 19.49 -16.58
CA SER A 161 -4.62 20.21 -17.35
C SER A 161 -5.75 20.77 -16.47
N THR A 162 -5.73 20.52 -15.16
CA THR A 162 -6.62 21.16 -14.17
C THR A 162 -5.81 21.53 -12.92
N ASP A 163 -5.86 22.80 -12.52
CA ASP A 163 -5.11 23.43 -11.43
C ASP A 163 -4.65 22.52 -10.26
N GLY A 164 -3.33 22.55 -10.00
CA GLY A 164 -2.72 22.07 -8.75
C GLY A 164 -1.76 20.90 -8.93
N VAL A 165 -0.46 21.18 -9.02
CA VAL A 165 0.63 20.19 -9.11
C VAL A 165 0.59 19.22 -7.91
N PRO A 166 0.38 17.90 -8.09
CA PRO A 166 0.58 16.94 -7.03
C PRO A 166 2.09 16.67 -6.90
N SER A 167 2.67 17.21 -5.84
CA SER A 167 4.00 16.84 -5.36
C SER A 167 4.04 15.37 -4.90
N PHE A 168 5.20 14.71 -5.07
CA PHE A 168 5.65 13.50 -4.34
C PHE A 168 5.40 12.10 -4.93
N ILE A 169 5.81 11.85 -6.18
CA ILE A 169 6.14 10.50 -6.64
C ILE A 169 7.62 10.23 -6.37
N THR A 170 7.92 9.28 -5.47
CA THR A 170 9.31 8.94 -5.11
C THR A 170 9.66 7.53 -5.60
N THR A 171 10.46 7.44 -6.66
CA THR A 171 11.01 6.19 -7.21
C THR A 171 12.51 6.13 -6.92
N HIS A 172 12.92 5.82 -5.70
CA HIS A 172 14.32 5.49 -5.45
C HIS A 172 14.60 4.08 -6.00
N LYS A 173 15.10 4.01 -7.23
CA LYS A 173 15.76 2.81 -7.78
C LYS A 173 17.22 2.85 -7.35
N ARG A 174 17.72 1.76 -6.77
CA ARG A 174 19.14 1.40 -6.83
C ARG A 174 19.49 0.86 -8.23
N CYS A 175 19.06 1.59 -9.27
CA CYS A 175 19.49 1.42 -10.65
C CYS A 175 20.18 2.73 -11.05
N HIS A 176 21.16 2.64 -11.93
CA HIS A 176 22.04 3.72 -12.40
C HIS A 176 21.34 4.89 -13.14
N CYS A 177 20.08 5.22 -12.84
CA CYS A 177 19.39 6.42 -13.30
C CYS A 177 19.15 7.35 -12.10
N HIS A 178 20.11 8.25 -11.86
CA HIS A 178 20.01 9.34 -10.88
C HIS A 178 18.88 10.30 -11.29
N LYS A 179 17.69 10.13 -10.72
CA LYS A 179 16.70 11.20 -10.53
C LYS A 179 16.11 11.10 -9.13
N THR A 180 16.91 11.46 -8.13
CA THR A 180 16.39 12.04 -6.89
C THR A 180 15.89 13.44 -7.22
N MET A 181 14.57 13.64 -7.33
CA MET A 181 14.01 14.99 -7.27
C MET A 181 13.92 15.40 -5.81
N ASN A 182 15.01 15.99 -5.30
CA ASN A 182 14.99 16.74 -4.06
C ASN A 182 14.48 18.14 -4.36
N PHE A 183 13.50 18.61 -3.61
CA PHE A 183 13.23 20.05 -3.49
C PHE A 183 13.15 20.41 -2.01
N GLN A 184 14.21 21.05 -1.54
CA GLN A 184 14.18 21.95 -0.38
C GLN A 184 13.31 23.18 -0.74
N PRO A 185 12.73 23.85 0.28
CA PRO A 185 11.61 24.79 0.11
C PRO A 185 11.83 25.91 -0.90
#